data_AF-A0A7G9FHY4-F1
#
_entry.id   AF-A0A7G9FHY4-F1
#
_cell.length_a   1.000
_cell.length_b   1.000
_cell.length_c   1.000
_cell.angle_alpha   90.00
_cell.angle_beta   90.00
_cell.angle_gamma   90.00
#
_symmetry.space_group_name_H-M   'P 1'
#
loop_
_entity.id
_entity.type
_entity.pdbx_description
1 polymer ?
#
loop_
_entity_poly.entity_id
_entity_poly.type
_entity_poly.pdbx_seq_one_letter_code
_entity_poly.pdbx_strand_id
1 'polypeptide(L)'
;MKCRYIAVLCAVLSLASCRGKNRQAPLTLSDAASGKKAHTWYCFDGGAIKEIDDVRRAPMQAEKPWTEAVRISSASSALGNGNETPCAYAVVNRLGMIVFTGSTFRLYTDAAVFADRTAGNLVFQSDTPIFSLYKSTFFNASLANNAAGGVHHFLVLFDTASSVFYPLITCTSLALPSESEITDFVWDGKVFVCSVKKSAEEKTDFSYLSVQPKIPLLSISPSSAKNDLLISETDADAYRSQATPVNIAFAPKRLQELASLVDEDTAFFVECRTAGGHSPRRYTNQKQNDDASPLSANALIADTYACLMFRDGTTYVSGALYGRHIVNGGKPVAFRLPKLPEGFAYTTFAVSGTTMYAAWEESDFYKTGKSGFLSVDLEAILYGSVSDTAR
;
A
#
# COMPACT_ATOMS: atom_id res chain seq x y z
N MET A 1 -52.14 -46.30 39.90
CA MET A 1 -52.60 -45.82 38.58
C MET A 1 -51.67 -46.40 37.53
N LYS A 2 -52.17 -47.33 36.71
CA LYS A 2 -52.28 -47.21 35.24
C LYS A 2 -50.91 -47.01 34.55
N CYS A 3 -50.37 -48.03 33.88
CA CYS A 3 -50.53 -48.28 32.43
C CYS A 3 -49.68 -47.27 31.60
N ARG A 4 -48.83 -47.57 30.61
CA ARG A 4 -48.73 -48.67 29.64
C ARG A 4 -47.41 -48.50 28.83
N TYR A 5 -46.88 -49.64 28.33
CA TYR A 5 -46.42 -49.96 26.96
C TYR A 5 -45.44 -49.02 26.21
N ILE A 6 -44.24 -49.51 25.86
CA ILE A 6 -43.85 -50.26 24.63
C ILE A 6 -43.57 -49.36 23.42
N ALA A 7 -42.32 -49.54 22.98
CA ALA A 7 -41.58 -49.27 21.75
C ALA A 7 -42.29 -49.13 20.39
N VAL A 8 -41.41 -48.82 19.40
CA VAL A 8 -41.46 -48.94 17.92
C VAL A 8 -41.52 -47.56 17.26
N LEU A 9 -40.41 -47.01 16.73
CA LEU A 9 -39.59 -47.36 15.55
C LEU A 9 -40.33 -47.26 14.20
N CYS A 10 -39.71 -46.50 13.30
CA CYS A 10 -39.91 -46.41 11.84
C CYS A 10 -41.17 -45.68 11.33
N ALA A 11 -40.95 -44.61 10.54
CA ALA A 11 -41.11 -44.69 9.10
C ALA A 11 -40.65 -43.40 8.39
N VAL A 12 -39.92 -43.63 7.30
CA VAL A 12 -39.52 -42.70 6.25
C VAL A 12 -40.75 -42.10 5.58
N LEU A 13 -40.77 -40.79 5.35
CA LEU A 13 -41.59 -40.17 4.30
C LEU A 13 -40.81 -39.01 3.64
N SER A 14 -40.34 -39.30 2.44
CA SER A 14 -39.90 -38.37 1.42
C SER A 14 -41.07 -37.50 0.94
N LEU A 15 -40.88 -36.18 0.93
CA LEU A 15 -41.64 -35.27 0.07
C LEU A 15 -40.67 -34.35 -0.67
N ALA A 16 -40.58 -34.56 -1.97
CA ALA A 16 -40.06 -33.60 -2.92
C ALA A 16 -41.05 -32.41 -3.02
N SER A 17 -40.52 -31.19 -3.04
CA SER A 17 -41.22 -30.03 -3.59
C SER A 17 -40.23 -29.14 -4.34
N CYS A 18 -40.42 -29.07 -5.65
CA CYS A 18 -39.72 -28.18 -6.55
C CYS A 18 -40.22 -26.73 -6.41
N ARG A 19 -39.31 -25.75 -6.31
CA ARG A 19 -39.51 -24.41 -6.85
C ARG A 19 -38.15 -23.72 -7.06
N GLY A 20 -37.92 -23.25 -8.28
CA GLY A 20 -36.61 -22.83 -8.79
C GLY A 20 -36.35 -21.32 -8.86
N LYS A 21 -35.35 -20.99 -9.70
CA LYS A 21 -34.65 -19.70 -9.99
C LYS A 21 -33.54 -19.40 -8.96
N ASN A 22 -32.28 -19.13 -9.30
CA ASN A 22 -31.64 -18.69 -10.54
C ASN A 22 -30.29 -19.41 -10.74
N ARG A 23 -30.02 -19.84 -11.98
CA ARG A 23 -28.68 -20.24 -12.42
C ARG A 23 -27.83 -18.97 -12.49
N GLN A 24 -26.89 -18.80 -11.57
CA GLN A 24 -25.72 -17.96 -11.81
C GLN A 24 -24.95 -18.58 -12.98
N ALA A 25 -24.67 -17.76 -13.99
CA ALA A 25 -23.77 -18.14 -15.07
C ALA A 25 -22.39 -18.43 -14.44
N PRO A 26 -21.74 -19.56 -14.76
CA PRO A 26 -20.39 -19.79 -14.30
C PRO A 26 -19.48 -18.75 -14.95
N LEU A 27 -18.81 -17.94 -14.13
CA LEU A 27 -17.58 -17.27 -14.53
C LEU A 27 -16.65 -18.37 -15.03
N THR A 28 -16.28 -18.32 -16.30
CA THR A 28 -15.30 -19.22 -16.90
C THR A 28 -13.97 -19.00 -16.20
N LEU A 29 -13.74 -19.78 -15.14
CA LEU A 29 -12.41 -20.07 -14.61
C LEU A 29 -11.69 -20.83 -15.73
N SER A 30 -10.67 -20.22 -16.33
CA SER A 30 -9.69 -20.99 -17.09
C SER A 30 -8.81 -21.72 -16.07
N ASP A 31 -9.29 -22.87 -15.61
CA ASP A 31 -8.39 -23.91 -15.11
C ASP A 31 -7.65 -24.48 -16.32
N ALA A 32 -6.43 -23.98 -16.54
CA ALA A 32 -5.45 -24.60 -17.42
C ALA A 32 -4.15 -24.80 -16.63
N ALA A 33 -3.82 -26.07 -16.47
CA ALA A 33 -2.66 -26.57 -15.76
C ALA A 33 -1.34 -26.13 -16.40
N SER A 34 -0.49 -25.48 -15.61
CA SER A 34 0.97 -25.51 -15.74
C SER A 34 1.54 -25.44 -14.32
N GLY A 35 2.29 -26.48 -13.94
CA GLY A 35 2.71 -26.78 -12.56
C GLY A 35 3.73 -25.83 -11.93
N LYS A 36 3.75 -24.55 -12.31
CA LYS A 36 4.56 -23.51 -11.65
C LYS A 36 3.61 -22.58 -10.92
N LYS A 37 3.73 -22.47 -9.59
CA LYS A 37 2.99 -21.46 -8.84
C LYS A 37 3.30 -20.10 -9.47
N ALA A 38 2.27 -19.36 -9.92
CA ALA A 38 2.42 -18.01 -10.46
C ALA A 38 2.77 -16.97 -9.38
N HIS A 39 3.26 -17.41 -8.22
CA HIS A 39 3.58 -16.55 -7.10
C HIS A 39 4.61 -17.18 -6.16
N THR A 40 5.31 -16.33 -5.42
CA THR A 40 6.29 -16.69 -4.38
C THR A 40 6.07 -15.81 -3.15
N TRP A 41 6.06 -16.40 -1.96
CA TRP A 41 5.90 -15.67 -0.71
C TRP A 41 7.24 -15.33 -0.09
N TYR A 42 7.31 -14.14 0.50
CA TYR A 42 8.45 -13.66 1.25
C TYR A 42 8.01 -13.09 2.60
N CYS A 43 8.79 -13.29 3.65
CA CYS A 43 8.63 -12.63 4.94
C CYS A 43 9.88 -11.87 5.35
N PHE A 44 9.70 -10.89 6.23
CA PHE A 44 10.82 -10.28 6.95
C PHE A 44 11.20 -11.16 8.15
N ASP A 45 12.50 -11.37 8.36
CA ASP A 45 13.02 -12.10 9.52
C ASP A 45 14.43 -11.62 9.86
N GLY A 46 14.64 -11.11 11.07
CA GLY A 46 15.96 -10.66 11.54
C GLY A 46 16.63 -9.60 10.65
N GLY A 47 15.86 -8.76 9.97
CA GLY A 47 16.38 -7.76 9.03
C GLY A 47 16.70 -8.28 7.62
N ALA A 48 16.41 -9.55 7.34
CA ALA A 48 16.52 -10.15 6.02
C ALA A 48 15.14 -10.44 5.41
N ILE A 49 15.12 -10.70 4.10
CA ILE A 49 13.96 -11.22 3.38
C ILE A 49 14.17 -12.73 3.18
N LYS A 50 13.20 -13.54 3.57
CA LYS A 50 13.22 -15.00 3.40
C LYS A 50 12.04 -15.46 2.56
N GLU A 51 12.30 -16.32 1.59
CA GLU A 51 11.25 -17.05 0.88
C GLU A 51 10.58 -18.05 1.82
N ILE A 52 9.27 -18.17 1.71
CA ILE A 52 8.45 -19.12 2.48
C ILE A 52 7.42 -19.78 1.57
N ASP A 53 6.89 -20.93 1.98
CA ASP A 53 5.84 -21.62 1.21
C ASP A 53 4.42 -21.13 1.53
N ASP A 54 4.24 -20.58 2.74
CA ASP A 54 2.94 -20.20 3.33
C ASP A 54 3.17 -19.16 4.44
N VAL A 55 2.35 -18.12 4.48
CA VAL A 55 2.45 -17.03 5.48
C VAL A 55 2.36 -17.51 6.93
N ARG A 56 1.69 -18.63 7.20
CA ARG A 56 1.60 -19.22 8.55
C ARG A 56 2.96 -19.74 9.04
N ARG A 57 3.84 -20.12 8.11
CA ARG A 57 5.21 -20.58 8.39
C ARG A 57 6.22 -19.45 8.58
N ALA A 58 5.83 -18.20 8.35
CA ALA A 58 6.69 -17.07 8.67
C ALA A 58 7.08 -17.13 10.17
N PRO A 59 8.34 -16.85 10.52
CA PRO A 59 8.81 -16.87 11.90
C PRO A 59 7.95 -16.00 12.81
N MET A 60 7.74 -16.44 14.04
CA MET A 60 7.02 -15.63 15.02
C MET A 60 7.79 -14.35 15.32
N GLN A 61 7.08 -13.22 15.32
CA GLN A 61 7.61 -11.92 15.70
C GLN A 61 6.80 -11.39 16.88
N ALA A 62 7.46 -10.65 17.77
CA ALA A 62 6.74 -9.92 18.79
C ALA A 62 5.84 -8.88 18.13
N GLU A 63 4.56 -8.89 18.47
CA GLU A 63 3.62 -7.87 18.00
C GLU A 63 4.08 -6.49 18.47
N LYS A 64 4.20 -5.57 17.52
CA LYS A 64 4.59 -4.19 17.78
C LYS A 64 3.56 -3.24 17.19
N PRO A 65 3.41 -2.03 17.72
CA PRO A 65 2.66 -0.99 17.01
C PRO A 65 3.16 -0.88 15.57
N TRP A 66 2.24 -0.61 14.63
CA TRP A 66 2.57 -0.53 13.19
C TRP A 66 3.69 0.46 12.85
N THR A 67 3.95 1.44 13.74
CA THR A 67 5.04 2.43 13.66
C THR A 67 6.41 1.86 14.06
N GLU A 68 6.44 0.77 14.79
CA GLU A 68 7.64 0.08 15.31
C GLU A 68 7.87 -1.29 14.63
N ALA A 69 6.89 -1.78 13.87
CA ALA A 69 6.98 -3.07 13.18
C ALA A 69 7.77 -2.96 11.87
N VAL A 70 8.57 -3.99 11.58
CA VAL A 70 9.20 -4.18 10.27
C VAL A 70 8.11 -4.64 9.32
N ARG A 71 7.69 -3.79 8.38
CA ARG A 71 6.61 -4.07 7.42
C ARG A 71 6.75 -3.15 6.22
N ILE A 72 6.17 -3.53 5.08
CA ILE A 72 6.04 -2.58 3.96
C ILE A 72 4.98 -1.55 4.35
N SER A 73 5.42 -0.33 4.63
CA SER A 73 4.53 0.77 5.03
C SER A 73 4.01 1.57 3.84
N SER A 74 4.71 1.52 2.71
CA SER A 74 4.28 2.18 1.47
C SER A 74 4.96 1.53 0.27
N ALA A 75 4.23 1.32 -0.81
CA ALA A 75 4.76 0.80 -2.06
C ALA A 75 4.09 1.50 -3.25
N SER A 76 4.86 1.69 -4.32
CA SER A 76 4.38 2.24 -5.59
C SER A 76 5.44 2.03 -6.68
N SER A 77 5.07 2.31 -7.93
CA SER A 77 5.91 2.04 -9.10
C SER A 77 6.44 3.34 -9.69
N ALA A 78 7.66 3.33 -10.23
CA ALA A 78 8.10 4.42 -11.10
C ALA A 78 7.30 4.38 -12.42
N LEU A 79 7.21 5.52 -13.10
CA LEU A 79 6.60 5.63 -14.41
C LEU A 79 7.45 4.91 -15.46
N GLY A 80 8.76 5.12 -15.41
CA GLY A 80 9.73 4.63 -16.36
C GLY A 80 9.86 5.53 -17.59
N ASN A 81 10.87 5.25 -18.41
CA ASN A 81 11.17 6.00 -19.63
C ASN A 81 10.64 5.32 -20.92
N GLY A 82 9.90 4.21 -20.78
CA GLY A 82 9.40 3.39 -21.89
C GLY A 82 10.44 2.46 -22.54
N ASN A 83 11.74 2.70 -22.33
CA ASN A 83 12.81 1.92 -22.94
C ASN A 83 13.24 0.71 -22.09
N GLU A 84 13.02 0.80 -20.78
CA GLU A 84 13.39 -0.23 -19.83
C GLU A 84 12.21 -0.61 -18.94
N THR A 85 12.26 -1.82 -18.37
CA THR A 85 11.27 -2.29 -17.40
C THR A 85 11.21 -1.31 -16.22
N PRO A 86 10.07 -0.65 -15.97
CA PRO A 86 9.95 0.30 -14.87
C PRO A 86 10.21 -0.40 -13.53
N CYS A 87 11.06 0.20 -12.69
CA CYS A 87 11.27 -0.26 -11.33
C CYS A 87 10.03 0.01 -10.47
N ALA A 88 9.90 -0.74 -9.39
CA ALA A 88 8.97 -0.42 -8.33
C ALA A 88 9.68 -0.41 -6.97
N TYR A 89 9.08 0.25 -5.98
CA TYR A 89 9.73 0.54 -4.72
C TYR A 89 8.78 0.27 -3.56
N ALA A 90 9.32 -0.26 -2.47
CA ALA A 90 8.60 -0.45 -1.22
C ALA A 90 9.44 0.00 -0.03
N VAL A 91 8.93 0.98 0.72
CA VAL A 91 9.51 1.40 2.00
C VAL A 91 9.20 0.34 3.05
N VAL A 92 10.24 -0.23 3.64
CA VAL A 92 10.14 -1.19 4.75
C VAL A 92 10.46 -0.44 6.04
N ASN A 93 9.41 -0.20 6.82
CA ASN A 93 9.55 0.49 8.11
C ASN A 93 10.60 -0.19 8.98
N ARG A 94 11.41 0.61 9.69
CA ARG A 94 12.53 0.15 10.54
C ARG A 94 13.66 -0.63 9.86
N LEU A 95 13.64 -0.77 8.54
CA LEU A 95 14.62 -1.60 7.84
C LEU A 95 15.27 -0.91 6.64
N GLY A 96 14.50 -0.36 5.71
CA GLY A 96 15.06 0.15 4.48
C GLY A 96 14.07 0.32 3.34
N MET A 97 14.56 0.13 2.11
CA MET A 97 13.73 0.14 0.91
C MET A 97 14.04 -1.05 0.01
N ILE A 98 12.99 -1.71 -0.50
CA ILE A 98 13.10 -2.72 -1.54
C ILE A 98 12.97 -2.05 -2.89
N VAL A 99 13.89 -2.37 -3.79
CA VAL A 99 13.79 -2.04 -5.22
C VAL A 99 13.42 -3.32 -5.97
N PHE A 100 12.33 -3.26 -6.71
CA PHE A 100 11.85 -4.32 -7.60
C PHE A 100 12.24 -3.99 -9.03
N THR A 101 12.82 -4.96 -9.73
CA THR A 101 13.25 -4.85 -11.13
C THR A 101 12.78 -6.09 -11.89
N GLY A 102 11.63 -5.96 -12.55
CA GLY A 102 10.91 -7.08 -13.14
C GLY A 102 10.51 -8.09 -12.06
N SER A 103 11.01 -9.32 -12.18
CA SER A 103 10.78 -10.41 -11.23
C SER A 103 11.83 -10.49 -10.11
N THR A 104 12.86 -9.65 -10.13
CA THR A 104 13.93 -9.63 -9.13
C THR A 104 13.77 -8.47 -8.17
N PHE A 105 14.40 -8.56 -6.99
CA PHE A 105 14.37 -7.48 -6.02
C PHE A 105 15.63 -7.44 -5.17
N ARG A 106 15.89 -6.28 -4.56
CA ARG A 106 16.96 -6.09 -3.59
C ARG A 106 16.51 -5.16 -2.47
N LEU A 107 16.86 -5.53 -1.23
CA LEU A 107 16.69 -4.69 -0.06
C LEU A 107 17.94 -3.85 0.16
N TYR A 108 17.76 -2.54 0.32
CA TYR A 108 18.77 -1.58 0.73
C TYR A 108 18.43 -1.09 2.12
N THR A 109 19.38 -1.19 3.05
CA THR A 109 19.19 -0.84 4.45
C THR A 109 20.12 0.29 4.86
N ASP A 110 19.66 1.11 5.80
CA ASP A 110 20.48 2.15 6.43
C ASP A 110 20.00 2.36 7.86
N ALA A 111 20.76 1.85 8.83
CA ALA A 111 20.38 1.95 10.23
C ALA A 111 20.35 3.41 10.73
N ALA A 112 21.16 4.31 10.15
CA ALA A 112 21.17 5.71 10.54
C ALA A 112 19.89 6.44 10.11
N VAL A 113 19.24 5.97 9.05
CA VAL A 113 17.99 6.54 8.53
C VAL A 113 16.76 5.88 9.15
N PHE A 114 16.78 4.56 9.36
CA PHE A 114 15.57 3.78 9.66
C PHE A 114 15.43 3.30 11.12
N ALA A 115 16.50 3.17 11.90
CA ALA A 115 16.43 2.40 13.16
C ALA A 115 15.46 3.00 14.21
N ASP A 116 15.47 4.33 14.37
CA ASP A 116 14.71 5.04 15.41
C ASP A 116 13.56 5.91 14.85
N ARG A 117 13.20 5.70 13.58
CA ARG A 117 12.16 6.46 12.87
C ARG A 117 11.12 5.54 12.25
N THR A 118 9.90 6.04 12.16
CA THR A 118 8.86 5.41 11.36
C THR A 118 8.96 5.95 9.93
N ALA A 119 9.13 5.04 8.97
CA ALA A 119 9.24 5.37 7.56
C ALA A 119 7.94 5.01 6.82
N GLY A 120 7.51 5.87 5.89
CA GLY A 120 6.29 5.64 5.10
C GLY A 120 6.09 6.72 4.03
N ASN A 121 4.87 6.80 3.48
CA ASN A 121 4.46 7.81 2.50
C ASN A 121 5.44 7.95 1.32
N LEU A 122 5.63 6.86 0.58
CA LEU A 122 6.43 6.86 -0.64
C LEU A 122 5.74 7.68 -1.74
N VAL A 123 6.46 8.66 -2.24
CA VAL A 123 6.11 9.51 -3.39
C VAL A 123 7.29 9.59 -4.35
N PHE A 124 7.08 10.18 -5.52
CA PHE A 124 8.11 10.36 -6.52
C PHE A 124 8.20 11.81 -6.98
N GLN A 125 9.43 12.19 -7.35
CA GLN A 125 9.72 13.36 -8.15
C GLN A 125 10.59 12.89 -9.32
N SER A 126 10.10 13.05 -10.56
CA SER A 126 10.84 12.61 -11.76
C SER A 126 11.35 11.17 -11.65
N ASP A 127 10.46 10.23 -11.29
CA ASP A 127 10.75 8.81 -11.01
C ASP A 127 11.75 8.51 -9.89
N THR A 128 12.21 9.53 -9.16
CA THR A 128 13.09 9.32 -8.02
C THR A 128 12.27 9.16 -6.74
N PRO A 129 12.41 8.04 -6.01
CA PRO A 129 11.62 7.75 -4.82
C PRO A 129 12.02 8.65 -3.64
N ILE A 130 11.02 9.23 -3.01
CA ILE A 130 11.12 10.05 -1.80
C ILE A 130 10.13 9.49 -0.78
N PHE A 131 10.55 9.38 0.47
CA PHE A 131 9.67 8.92 1.55
C PHE A 131 9.81 9.83 2.77
N SER A 132 8.81 9.81 3.64
CA SER A 132 8.88 10.53 4.90
C SER A 132 9.35 9.66 6.04
N LEU A 133 10.11 10.28 6.92
CA LEU A 133 10.39 9.84 8.26
C LEU A 133 9.57 10.68 9.23
N TYR A 134 9.00 10.03 10.22
CA TYR A 134 8.47 10.71 11.40
C TYR A 134 8.78 9.90 12.64
N LYS A 135 8.70 10.55 13.79
CA LYS A 135 9.00 9.93 15.07
C LYS A 135 7.70 9.38 15.66
N SER A 136 7.77 8.14 16.12
CA SER A 136 6.68 7.53 16.87
C SER A 136 6.96 7.81 18.33
N THR A 137 6.40 8.90 18.86
CA THR A 137 6.56 9.29 20.29
C THR A 137 5.80 8.38 21.26
N PHE A 138 5.24 7.24 20.83
CA PHE A 138 4.65 6.30 21.79
C PHE A 138 5.70 5.77 22.80
N PHE A 139 6.98 5.79 22.45
CA PHE A 139 8.06 5.35 23.32
C PHE A 139 9.19 6.39 23.31
N ASN A 140 9.34 7.13 24.41
CA ASN A 140 10.26 8.25 24.69
C ASN A 140 11.77 8.07 24.35
N ALA A 141 12.19 6.98 23.70
CA ALA A 141 13.60 6.66 23.43
C ALA A 141 14.31 7.72 22.55
N SER A 142 13.60 8.39 21.65
CA SER A 142 14.19 9.35 20.72
C SER A 142 14.35 10.77 21.27
N LEU A 143 13.74 11.11 22.41
CA LEU A 143 14.03 12.38 23.11
C LEU A 143 15.47 12.39 23.67
N ALA A 144 15.98 11.24 24.12
CA ALA A 144 17.34 11.13 24.66
C ALA A 144 18.42 11.28 23.56
N ASN A 145 18.21 10.73 22.36
CA ASN A 145 19.15 10.88 21.25
C ASN A 145 19.20 12.30 20.67
N ASN A 146 18.09 13.04 20.73
CA ASN A 146 18.04 14.41 20.22
C ASN A 146 18.58 15.44 21.23
N ALA A 147 18.50 15.15 22.53
CA ALA A 147 19.25 15.89 23.55
C ALA A 147 20.78 15.84 23.32
N ALA A 148 21.25 14.88 22.52
CA ALA A 148 22.65 14.75 22.09
C ALA A 148 22.95 15.39 20.70
N GLY A 149 22.04 16.18 20.13
CA GLY A 149 22.29 16.95 18.90
C GLY A 149 21.99 16.24 17.57
N GLY A 150 21.13 15.21 17.56
CA GLY A 150 20.72 14.51 16.35
C GLY A 150 19.86 15.36 15.39
N VAL A 151 20.01 15.16 14.08
CA VAL A 151 19.22 15.86 13.04
C VAL A 151 17.88 15.16 12.81
N HIS A 152 16.79 15.93 12.79
CA HIS A 152 15.44 15.41 12.60
C HIS A 152 15.07 15.42 11.12
N HIS A 153 15.33 14.31 10.42
CA HIS A 153 14.96 14.16 9.02
C HIS A 153 13.43 14.05 8.84
N PHE A 154 12.91 14.71 7.81
CA PHE A 154 11.51 14.61 7.39
C PHE A 154 11.41 13.90 6.03
N LEU A 155 11.98 14.47 4.96
CA LEU A 155 12.00 13.82 3.64
C LEU A 155 13.37 13.26 3.34
N VAL A 156 13.38 12.02 2.84
CA VAL A 156 14.58 11.31 2.41
C VAL A 156 14.39 10.83 0.98
N LEU A 157 15.36 11.18 0.14
CA LEU A 157 15.53 10.66 -1.20
C LEU A 157 16.22 9.31 -1.13
N PHE A 158 15.83 8.36 -1.97
CA PHE A 158 16.72 7.26 -2.32
C PHE A 158 17.26 7.49 -3.73
N ASP A 159 18.56 7.71 -3.82
CA ASP A 159 19.24 7.87 -5.09
C ASP A 159 19.39 6.51 -5.76
N THR A 160 18.71 6.34 -6.90
CA THR A 160 18.63 5.06 -7.60
C THR A 160 19.95 4.68 -8.29
N ALA A 161 20.80 5.66 -8.59
CA ALA A 161 22.10 5.43 -9.23
C ALA A 161 23.14 4.88 -8.24
N SER A 162 23.30 5.53 -7.07
CA SER A 162 24.25 5.11 -6.04
C SER A 162 23.67 4.13 -5.02
N SER A 163 22.34 3.96 -4.99
CA SER A 163 21.62 3.16 -3.98
C SER A 163 21.83 3.65 -2.54
N VAL A 164 21.84 4.98 -2.35
CA VAL A 164 22.07 5.64 -1.07
C VAL A 164 20.87 6.49 -0.67
N PHE A 165 20.63 6.60 0.63
CA PHE A 165 19.61 7.46 1.22
C PHE A 165 20.16 8.86 1.51
N TYR A 166 19.55 9.89 0.94
CA TYR A 166 19.94 11.28 1.12
C TYR A 166 18.81 12.08 1.78
N PRO A 167 19.00 12.63 3.00
CA PRO A 167 18.03 13.55 3.57
C PRO A 167 17.88 14.79 2.70
N LEU A 168 16.64 15.17 2.37
CA LEU A 168 16.33 16.38 1.61
C LEU A 168 15.91 17.51 2.55
N ILE A 169 14.93 17.21 3.41
CA ILE A 169 14.29 18.20 4.30
C ILE A 169 14.34 17.67 5.73
N THR A 170 14.63 18.56 6.67
CA THR A 170 14.62 18.32 8.12
C THR A 170 13.56 19.16 8.80
N CYS A 171 13.09 18.77 9.99
CA CYS A 171 12.19 19.63 10.78
C CYS A 171 12.82 21.01 11.04
N THR A 172 14.14 21.06 11.28
CA THR A 172 14.88 22.31 11.48
C THR A 172 14.84 23.21 10.25
N SER A 173 14.97 22.64 9.03
CA SER A 173 14.84 23.42 7.79
C SER A 173 13.44 23.98 7.56
N LEU A 174 12.43 23.44 8.25
CA LEU A 174 11.05 23.93 8.23
C LEU A 174 10.77 24.96 9.33
N ALA A 175 11.81 25.44 10.03
CA ALA A 175 11.70 26.32 11.19
C ALA A 175 10.83 25.74 12.32
N LEU A 176 10.72 24.40 12.38
CA LEU A 176 9.99 23.72 13.44
C LEU A 176 10.86 23.58 14.70
N PRO A 177 10.28 23.74 15.91
CA PRO A 177 10.96 23.40 17.16
C PRO A 177 11.44 21.95 17.22
N SER A 178 12.43 21.67 18.08
CA SER A 178 13.00 20.32 18.26
C SER A 178 11.99 19.27 18.72
N GLU A 179 10.95 19.70 19.42
CA GLU A 179 9.86 18.88 19.94
C GLU A 179 8.72 18.67 18.93
N SER A 180 8.84 19.23 17.73
CA SER A 180 7.86 19.12 16.65
C SER A 180 8.20 18.04 15.65
N GLU A 181 7.16 17.39 15.13
CA GLU A 181 7.24 16.27 14.21
C GLU A 181 6.17 16.41 13.14
N ILE A 182 6.53 16.11 11.89
CA ILE A 182 5.54 15.99 10.83
C ILE A 182 4.96 14.58 10.91
N THR A 183 3.69 14.47 11.29
CA THR A 183 3.04 13.17 11.46
C THR A 183 2.42 12.63 10.19
N ASP A 184 2.09 13.52 9.24
CA ASP A 184 1.58 13.15 7.92
C ASP A 184 1.72 14.34 6.96
N PHE A 185 1.70 14.06 5.65
CA PHE A 185 1.73 15.10 4.62
C PHE A 185 1.02 14.67 3.33
N VAL A 186 0.50 15.66 2.61
CA VAL A 186 0.00 15.49 1.24
C VAL A 186 0.90 16.28 0.30
N TRP A 187 1.43 15.61 -0.73
CA TRP A 187 2.19 16.20 -1.83
C TRP A 187 1.36 16.16 -3.10
N ASP A 188 1.21 17.30 -3.76
CA ASP A 188 0.49 17.40 -5.04
C ASP A 188 1.42 17.51 -6.27
N GLY A 189 2.74 17.43 -6.05
CA GLY A 189 3.76 17.64 -7.08
C GLY A 189 4.41 19.03 -7.06
N LYS A 190 3.88 19.95 -6.27
CA LYS A 190 4.36 21.34 -6.15
C LYS A 190 4.41 21.84 -4.72
N VAL A 191 3.41 21.51 -3.92
CA VAL A 191 3.24 21.95 -2.54
C VAL A 191 3.00 20.76 -1.62
N PHE A 192 3.69 20.76 -0.48
CA PHE A 192 3.39 19.88 0.64
C PHE A 192 2.42 20.58 1.58
N VAL A 193 1.39 19.89 2.02
CA VAL A 193 0.62 20.30 3.19
C VAL A 193 0.87 19.30 4.30
N CYS A 194 1.46 19.76 5.40
CA CYS A 194 1.94 18.93 6.49
C CYS A 194 1.07 19.11 7.74
N SER A 195 0.81 18.01 8.43
CA SER A 195 0.32 18.04 9.82
C SER A 195 1.51 17.93 10.76
N VAL A 196 1.64 18.91 11.65
CA VAL A 196 2.73 19.00 12.62
C VAL A 196 2.17 18.74 14.01
N LYS A 197 2.72 17.73 14.67
CA LYS A 197 2.50 17.47 16.09
C LYS A 197 3.62 18.10 16.90
N LYS A 198 3.26 18.87 17.92
CA LYS A 198 4.17 19.38 18.94
C LYS A 198 3.87 18.69 20.26
N SER A 199 4.84 18.00 20.83
CA SER A 199 4.68 17.32 22.12
C SER A 199 5.43 18.08 23.22
N ALA A 200 4.66 18.61 24.18
CA ALA A 200 5.17 19.15 25.44
C ALA A 200 4.80 18.22 26.61
N GLU A 201 5.37 18.45 27.80
CA GLU A 201 5.15 17.60 28.99
C GLU A 201 3.66 17.46 29.37
N GLU A 202 2.88 18.53 29.23
CA GLU A 202 1.47 18.56 29.65
C GLU A 202 0.46 18.55 28.49
N LYS A 203 0.90 18.85 27.27
CA LYS A 203 -0.01 19.07 26.13
C LYS A 203 0.59 18.61 24.81
N THR A 204 -0.26 18.05 23.95
CA THR A 204 0.03 17.87 22.52
C THR A 204 -0.75 18.91 21.73
N ASP A 205 -0.04 19.67 20.91
CA ASP A 205 -0.62 20.65 19.99
C ASP A 205 -0.45 20.19 18.54
N PHE A 206 -1.43 20.54 17.70
CA PHE A 206 -1.38 20.31 16.26
C PHE A 206 -1.37 21.65 15.53
N SER A 207 -0.46 21.78 14.57
CA SER A 207 -0.37 22.91 13.65
C SER A 207 -0.21 22.37 12.22
N TYR A 208 -0.39 23.25 11.23
CA TYR A 208 -0.36 22.86 9.83
C TYR A 208 0.48 23.84 9.02
N LEU A 209 1.27 23.30 8.10
CA LEU A 209 2.18 24.07 7.27
C LEU A 209 1.95 23.74 5.80
N SER A 210 2.05 24.76 4.97
CA SER A 210 2.24 24.63 3.52
C SER A 210 3.71 24.89 3.19
N VAL A 211 4.32 23.98 2.43
CA VAL A 211 5.73 24.05 2.05
C VAL A 211 5.84 23.92 0.54
N GLN A 212 6.43 24.92 -0.12
CA GLN A 212 6.65 24.94 -1.56
C GLN A 212 8.16 25.10 -1.88
N PRO A 213 8.78 24.14 -2.58
CA PRO A 213 10.12 24.30 -3.15
C PRO A 213 10.19 25.48 -4.14
N LYS A 214 11.18 26.37 -3.98
CA LYS A 214 11.50 27.45 -4.93
C LYS A 214 12.30 26.96 -6.14
N ILE A 215 13.02 25.86 -5.95
CA ILE A 215 13.81 25.14 -6.95
C ILE A 215 13.28 23.70 -7.04
N PRO A 216 13.69 22.91 -8.05
CA PRO A 216 13.30 21.50 -8.12
C PRO A 216 13.62 20.78 -6.80
N LEU A 217 12.66 20.01 -6.27
CA LEU A 217 12.76 19.35 -4.96
C LEU A 217 14.04 18.50 -4.82
N LEU A 218 14.43 17.81 -5.89
CA LEU A 218 15.63 16.96 -5.92
C LEU A 218 16.95 17.75 -5.87
N SER A 219 16.91 19.06 -6.06
CA SER A 219 18.08 19.95 -5.93
C SER A 219 18.22 20.54 -4.52
N ILE A 220 17.27 20.27 -3.63
CA ILE A 220 17.31 20.73 -2.24
C ILE A 220 18.18 19.79 -1.41
N SER A 221 18.96 20.38 -0.51
CA SER A 221 19.69 19.65 0.53
C SER A 221 19.38 20.26 1.90
N PRO A 222 19.70 19.58 3.01
CA PRO A 222 19.43 20.10 4.34
C PRO A 222 20.08 21.47 4.60
N SER A 223 21.23 21.75 3.97
CA SER A 223 21.93 23.04 4.09
C SER A 223 21.29 24.15 3.26
N SER A 224 20.63 23.83 2.15
CA SER A 224 20.01 24.83 1.25
C SER A 224 18.51 25.04 1.54
N ALA A 225 17.84 24.03 2.11
CA ALA A 225 16.40 23.98 2.34
C ALA A 225 15.82 25.23 3.03
N LYS A 226 16.53 25.81 4.00
CA LYS A 226 16.05 27.02 4.71
C LYS A 226 15.81 28.21 3.76
N ASN A 227 16.60 28.35 2.72
CA ASN A 227 16.49 29.46 1.76
C ASN A 227 15.65 29.07 0.53
N ASP A 228 15.60 27.79 0.21
CA ASP A 228 14.96 27.26 -1.01
C ASP A 228 13.51 26.82 -0.80
N LEU A 229 12.97 26.95 0.41
CA LEU A 229 11.58 26.65 0.72
C LEU A 229 10.78 27.95 0.96
N LEU A 230 9.56 28.00 0.43
CA LEU A 230 8.51 28.92 0.87
C LEU A 230 7.65 28.17 1.87
N ILE A 231 7.59 28.67 3.11
CA ILE A 231 6.85 28.04 4.20
C ILE A 231 5.80 29.05 4.67
N SER A 232 4.55 28.60 4.76
CA SER A 232 3.46 29.40 5.33
C SER A 232 2.60 28.54 6.24
N GLU A 233 2.05 29.13 7.28
CA GLU A 233 1.03 28.47 8.09
C GLU A 233 -0.24 28.22 7.27
N THR A 234 -0.94 27.15 7.62
CA THR A 234 -2.28 26.86 7.12
C THR A 234 -3.13 26.29 8.26
N ASP A 235 -4.39 25.97 7.99
CA ASP A 235 -5.32 25.48 8.99
C ASP A 235 -5.66 24.00 8.81
N ALA A 236 -6.34 23.46 9.82
CA ALA A 236 -6.75 22.06 9.85
C ALA A 236 -7.70 21.71 8.69
N ASP A 237 -8.52 22.66 8.26
CA ASP A 237 -9.56 22.40 7.25
C ASP A 237 -8.94 22.36 5.86
N ALA A 238 -7.96 23.22 5.57
CA ALA A 238 -7.14 23.17 4.37
C ALA A 238 -6.40 21.83 4.27
N TYR A 239 -5.74 21.38 5.34
CA TYR A 239 -5.09 20.06 5.37
C TYR A 239 -6.09 18.92 5.15
N ARG A 240 -7.20 18.91 5.92
CA ARG A 240 -8.23 17.86 5.82
C ARG A 240 -8.86 17.84 4.44
N SER A 241 -9.07 18.99 3.79
CA SER A 241 -9.67 19.04 2.45
C SER A 241 -8.87 18.25 1.41
N GLN A 242 -7.54 18.19 1.56
CA GLN A 242 -6.68 17.39 0.70
C GLN A 242 -6.65 15.90 1.08
N ALA A 243 -6.77 15.61 2.37
CA ALA A 243 -6.71 14.26 2.91
C ALA A 243 -8.07 13.53 2.91
N THR A 244 -9.18 14.26 2.73
CA THR A 244 -10.55 13.74 2.83
C THR A 244 -10.89 12.88 1.63
N PRO A 245 -11.47 11.68 1.83
CA PRO A 245 -11.86 10.81 0.73
C PRO A 245 -13.00 11.44 -0.07
N VAL A 246 -12.89 11.35 -1.40
CA VAL A 246 -13.91 11.85 -2.33
C VAL A 246 -14.75 10.68 -2.84
N ASN A 247 -16.01 10.92 -3.22
CA ASN A 247 -16.83 9.87 -3.83
C ASN A 247 -16.14 9.29 -5.09
N ILE A 248 -16.21 7.96 -5.26
CA ILE A 248 -15.59 7.23 -6.37
C ILE A 248 -16.03 7.73 -7.76
N ALA A 249 -17.22 8.33 -7.88
CA ALA A 249 -17.70 8.96 -9.12
C ALA A 249 -16.81 10.12 -9.62
N PHE A 250 -15.99 10.71 -8.75
CA PHE A 250 -15.01 11.76 -9.10
C PHE A 250 -13.59 11.23 -9.26
N ALA A 251 -13.38 9.90 -9.19
CA ALA A 251 -12.07 9.30 -9.42
C ALA A 251 -11.66 9.38 -10.90
N PRO A 252 -10.37 9.18 -11.25
CA PRO A 252 -9.97 9.03 -12.63
C PRO A 252 -10.76 7.92 -13.32
N LYS A 253 -11.12 8.12 -14.61
CA LYS A 253 -11.98 7.19 -15.36
C LYS A 253 -11.52 5.73 -15.28
N ARG A 254 -10.21 5.48 -15.37
CA ARG A 254 -9.64 4.13 -15.26
C ARG A 254 -9.94 3.46 -13.92
N LEU A 255 -9.93 4.20 -12.82
CA LEU A 255 -10.30 3.68 -11.50
C LEU A 255 -11.81 3.45 -11.40
N GLN A 256 -12.64 4.34 -11.97
CA GLN A 256 -14.08 4.12 -12.04
C GLN A 256 -14.43 2.84 -12.82
N GLU A 257 -13.75 2.59 -13.94
CA GLU A 257 -13.92 1.38 -14.74
C GLU A 257 -13.57 0.11 -13.95
N LEU A 258 -12.46 0.10 -13.21
CA LEU A 258 -12.13 -1.03 -12.33
C LEU A 258 -13.15 -1.20 -11.20
N ALA A 259 -13.56 -0.11 -10.56
CA ALA A 259 -14.51 -0.11 -9.46
C ALA A 259 -15.92 -0.56 -9.88
N SER A 260 -16.29 -0.38 -11.16
CA SER A 260 -17.59 -0.82 -11.69
C SER A 260 -17.80 -2.34 -11.68
N LEU A 261 -16.74 -3.12 -11.49
CA LEU A 261 -16.82 -4.57 -11.30
C LEU A 261 -17.16 -4.97 -9.86
N VAL A 262 -17.13 -4.03 -8.92
CA VAL A 262 -17.50 -4.25 -7.52
C VAL A 262 -19.01 -4.08 -7.40
N ASP A 263 -19.68 -4.96 -6.65
CA ASP A 263 -21.12 -4.85 -6.42
C ASP A 263 -21.49 -3.47 -5.87
N GLU A 264 -22.54 -2.86 -6.42
CA GLU A 264 -22.92 -1.45 -6.15
C GLU A 264 -23.16 -1.15 -4.66
N ASP A 265 -23.62 -2.14 -3.91
CA ASP A 265 -23.89 -2.04 -2.47
C ASP A 265 -22.67 -2.33 -1.58
N THR A 266 -21.51 -2.67 -2.16
CA THR A 266 -20.29 -2.87 -1.39
C THR A 266 -19.67 -1.52 -1.04
N ALA A 267 -19.69 -1.17 0.25
CA ALA A 267 -18.92 -0.06 0.77
C ALA A 267 -17.42 -0.37 0.72
N PHE A 268 -16.65 0.50 0.09
CA PHE A 268 -15.19 0.39 0.06
C PHE A 268 -14.50 1.75 0.09
N PHE A 269 -13.24 1.69 0.51
CA PHE A 269 -12.31 2.81 0.54
C PHE A 269 -11.06 2.43 -0.26
N VAL A 270 -10.59 3.33 -1.13
CA VAL A 270 -9.41 3.09 -1.98
C VAL A 270 -8.39 4.21 -1.85
N GLU A 271 -7.13 3.84 -1.58
CA GLU A 271 -5.98 4.72 -1.79
C GLU A 271 -5.44 4.54 -3.20
N CYS A 272 -5.58 5.56 -4.05
CA CYS A 272 -5.16 5.53 -5.44
C CYS A 272 -3.86 6.31 -5.64
N ARG A 273 -2.83 5.61 -6.13
CA ARG A 273 -1.52 6.17 -6.50
C ARG A 273 -1.41 6.23 -8.02
N THR A 274 -0.60 7.17 -8.51
CA THR A 274 -0.13 7.18 -9.88
C THR A 274 1.33 6.72 -9.92
N ALA A 275 1.72 5.97 -10.96
CA ALA A 275 3.10 5.58 -11.16
C ALA A 275 3.97 6.83 -11.37
N GLY A 276 5.13 6.90 -10.71
CA GLY A 276 5.97 8.10 -10.65
C GLY A 276 5.28 9.31 -10.00
N GLY A 277 4.17 9.06 -9.29
CA GLY A 277 3.26 10.09 -8.79
C GLY A 277 3.52 10.58 -7.38
N HIS A 278 2.60 11.44 -6.94
CA HIS A 278 2.66 12.13 -5.66
C HIS A 278 1.87 11.38 -4.58
N SER A 279 1.42 12.07 -3.51
CA SER A 279 0.65 11.43 -2.45
C SER A 279 -0.63 10.78 -3.00
N PRO A 280 -1.05 9.63 -2.44
CA PRO A 280 -2.26 8.94 -2.89
C PRO A 280 -3.49 9.83 -2.71
N ARG A 281 -4.41 9.77 -3.67
CA ARG A 281 -5.77 10.31 -3.50
C ARG A 281 -6.68 9.22 -2.96
N ARG A 282 -7.56 9.61 -2.05
CA ARG A 282 -8.48 8.68 -1.37
C ARG A 282 -9.87 8.81 -1.97
N TYR A 283 -10.48 7.67 -2.27
CA TYR A 283 -11.86 7.61 -2.75
C TYR A 283 -12.70 6.63 -1.96
N THR A 284 -14.02 6.83 -1.94
CA THR A 284 -14.97 5.95 -1.24
C THR A 284 -16.25 5.75 -2.06
N ASN A 285 -16.81 4.55 -1.97
CA ASN A 285 -18.16 4.22 -2.44
C ASN A 285 -19.18 4.09 -1.29
N GLN A 286 -18.80 4.46 -0.07
CA GLN A 286 -19.68 4.37 1.08
C GLN A 286 -20.83 5.38 0.96
N LYS A 287 -22.07 4.90 1.15
CA LYS A 287 -23.25 5.77 1.22
C LYS A 287 -23.21 6.56 2.52
N GLN A 288 -23.75 7.77 2.49
CA GLN A 288 -23.80 8.65 3.67
C GLN A 288 -24.63 7.97 4.79
N ASN A 289 -24.08 7.90 6.01
CA ASN A 289 -24.67 7.24 7.19
C ASN A 289 -24.70 5.70 7.17
N ASP A 290 -23.83 5.06 6.38
CA ASP A 290 -23.62 3.61 6.47
C ASP A 290 -22.63 3.28 7.61
N ASP A 291 -23.06 2.51 8.61
CA ASP A 291 -22.22 2.07 9.73
C ASP A 291 -21.29 0.89 9.37
N ALA A 292 -21.41 0.33 8.16
CA ALA A 292 -20.54 -0.74 7.70
C ALA A 292 -19.08 -0.26 7.60
N SER A 293 -18.15 -1.06 8.14
CA SER A 293 -16.72 -0.83 7.93
C SER A 293 -16.37 -1.10 6.46
N PRO A 294 -15.95 -0.09 5.68
CA PRO A 294 -15.73 -0.26 4.26
C PRO A 294 -14.54 -1.19 3.99
N LEU A 295 -14.64 -2.00 2.94
CA LEU A 295 -13.53 -2.84 2.50
C LEU A 295 -12.37 -1.95 2.01
N SER A 296 -11.18 -2.13 2.56
CA SER A 296 -10.00 -1.34 2.17
C SER A 296 -9.39 -1.88 0.87
N ALA A 297 -8.95 -0.96 0.01
CA ALA A 297 -8.28 -1.26 -1.25
C ALA A 297 -7.15 -0.29 -1.53
N ASN A 298 -6.23 -0.71 -2.40
CA ASN A 298 -5.22 0.14 -3.01
C ASN A 298 -5.39 0.11 -4.51
N ALA A 299 -5.13 1.23 -5.17
CA ALA A 299 -5.08 1.30 -6.62
C ALA A 299 -3.76 1.94 -7.08
N LEU A 300 -3.32 1.50 -8.25
CA LEU A 300 -2.17 2.05 -8.96
C LEU A 300 -2.57 2.30 -10.41
N ILE A 301 -2.43 3.54 -10.86
CA ILE A 301 -2.64 3.95 -12.25
C ILE A 301 -1.30 4.32 -12.85
N ALA A 302 -0.90 3.61 -13.90
CA ALA A 302 0.21 4.00 -14.77
C ALA A 302 -0.34 4.50 -16.12
N ASP A 303 0.55 4.89 -17.03
CA ASP A 303 0.14 5.31 -18.38
C ASP A 303 -0.54 4.17 -19.15
N THR A 304 -0.01 2.96 -19.05
CA THR A 304 -0.49 1.82 -19.86
C THR A 304 -1.44 0.90 -19.12
N TYR A 305 -1.40 0.80 -17.79
CA TYR A 305 -2.27 -0.08 -16.99
C TYR A 305 -2.89 0.63 -15.79
N ALA A 306 -3.96 0.05 -15.25
CA ALA A 306 -4.49 0.36 -13.94
C ALA A 306 -4.77 -0.94 -13.18
N CYS A 307 -4.54 -0.92 -11.87
CA CYS A 307 -4.73 -2.05 -10.97
C CYS A 307 -5.43 -1.59 -9.70
N LEU A 308 -6.39 -2.38 -9.21
CA LEU A 308 -7.12 -2.19 -7.95
C LEU A 308 -7.06 -3.50 -7.16
N MET A 309 -6.50 -3.48 -5.96
CA MET A 309 -6.34 -4.65 -5.09
C MET A 309 -7.02 -4.39 -3.74
N PHE A 310 -7.98 -5.24 -3.41
CA PHE A 310 -8.64 -5.25 -2.11
C PHE A 310 -7.84 -6.01 -1.06
N ARG A 311 -8.10 -5.69 0.22
CA ARG A 311 -7.44 -6.28 1.39
C ARG A 311 -7.51 -7.82 1.43
N ASP A 312 -8.54 -8.39 0.82
CA ASP A 312 -8.82 -9.84 0.76
C ASP A 312 -8.16 -10.55 -0.43
N GLY A 313 -7.41 -9.82 -1.25
CA GLY A 313 -6.71 -10.30 -2.43
C GLY A 313 -7.50 -10.23 -3.75
N THR A 314 -8.77 -9.79 -3.72
CA THR A 314 -9.54 -9.56 -4.95
C THR A 314 -8.89 -8.42 -5.75
N THR A 315 -8.53 -8.69 -6.99
CA THR A 315 -7.73 -7.77 -7.81
C THR A 315 -8.35 -7.58 -9.18
N TYR A 316 -8.41 -6.33 -9.62
CA TYR A 316 -8.92 -5.91 -10.93
C TYR A 316 -7.83 -5.18 -11.70
N VAL A 317 -7.62 -5.53 -12.97
CA VAL A 317 -6.58 -4.93 -13.83
C VAL A 317 -7.15 -4.59 -15.20
N SER A 318 -6.72 -3.47 -15.78
CA SER A 318 -7.01 -3.10 -17.16
C SER A 318 -5.79 -2.48 -17.84
N GLY A 319 -5.77 -2.50 -19.18
CA GLY A 319 -4.70 -1.93 -19.98
C GLY A 319 -3.59 -2.93 -20.35
N ALA A 320 -2.36 -2.43 -20.50
CA ALA A 320 -1.20 -3.21 -20.94
C ALA A 320 -0.07 -3.14 -19.90
N LEU A 321 0.46 -4.30 -19.50
CA LEU A 321 1.71 -4.36 -18.73
C LEU A 321 2.90 -4.02 -19.63
N TYR A 322 4.04 -3.71 -19.03
CA TYR A 322 5.23 -3.33 -19.77
C TYR A 322 5.62 -4.39 -20.81
N GLY A 323 5.84 -3.97 -22.05
CA GLY A 323 6.21 -4.86 -23.16
C GLY A 323 5.10 -5.82 -23.61
N ARG A 324 3.86 -5.65 -23.16
CA ARG A 324 2.72 -6.52 -23.51
C ARG A 324 1.62 -5.77 -24.25
N HIS A 325 0.77 -6.53 -24.94
CA HIS A 325 -0.42 -5.98 -25.59
C HIS A 325 -1.49 -5.66 -24.54
N ILE A 326 -2.52 -4.92 -24.95
CA ILE A 326 -3.65 -4.60 -24.07
C ILE A 326 -4.40 -5.89 -23.71
N VAL A 327 -4.51 -6.19 -22.41
CA VAL A 327 -5.24 -7.34 -21.90
C VAL A 327 -6.72 -7.21 -22.24
N ASN A 328 -7.33 -8.29 -22.71
CA ASN A 328 -8.80 -8.41 -22.90
C ASN A 328 -9.44 -7.22 -23.66
N GLY A 329 -8.74 -6.69 -24.67
CA GLY A 329 -9.22 -5.54 -25.45
C GLY A 329 -9.44 -4.26 -24.63
N GLY A 330 -8.80 -4.13 -23.48
CA GLY A 330 -8.87 -2.98 -22.58
C GLY A 330 -9.95 -3.10 -21.51
N LYS A 331 -10.81 -4.13 -21.58
CA LYS A 331 -11.83 -4.37 -20.56
C LYS A 331 -11.17 -4.84 -19.26
N PRO A 332 -11.60 -4.31 -18.09
CA PRO A 332 -11.15 -4.81 -16.79
C PRO A 332 -11.28 -6.34 -16.66
N VAL A 333 -10.25 -6.96 -16.09
CA VAL A 333 -10.18 -8.39 -15.76
C VAL A 333 -10.02 -8.53 -14.26
N ALA A 334 -10.71 -9.51 -13.68
CA ALA A 334 -10.61 -9.86 -12.27
C ALA A 334 -9.77 -11.13 -12.09
N PHE A 335 -8.95 -11.15 -11.05
CA PHE A 335 -8.32 -12.36 -10.52
C PHE A 335 -8.20 -12.25 -9.01
N ARG A 336 -7.79 -13.34 -8.35
CA ARG A 336 -7.66 -13.38 -6.90
C ARG A 336 -6.26 -13.81 -6.49
N LEU A 337 -5.64 -13.00 -5.63
CA LEU A 337 -4.42 -13.40 -4.95
C LEU A 337 -4.68 -14.58 -4.01
N PRO A 338 -3.67 -15.39 -3.67
CA PRO A 338 -3.80 -16.45 -2.68
C PRO A 338 -4.50 -15.96 -1.41
N LYS A 339 -5.48 -16.72 -0.93
CA LYS A 339 -6.24 -16.36 0.27
C LYS A 339 -5.32 -16.35 1.49
N LEU A 340 -5.35 -15.26 2.24
CA LEU A 340 -4.64 -15.13 3.51
C LEU A 340 -5.44 -15.77 4.65
N PRO A 341 -4.77 -16.27 5.71
CA PRO A 341 -5.43 -16.73 6.93
C PRO A 341 -6.20 -15.59 7.63
N GLU A 342 -7.08 -15.95 8.56
CA GLU A 342 -7.71 -14.98 9.45
C GLU A 342 -6.65 -14.20 10.25
N GLY A 343 -6.87 -12.89 10.45
CA GLY A 343 -5.90 -11.98 11.04
C GLY A 343 -4.85 -11.42 10.06
N PHE A 344 -4.77 -11.96 8.83
CA PHE A 344 -3.84 -11.50 7.80
C PHE A 344 -4.55 -10.72 6.70
N ALA A 345 -3.84 -9.78 6.10
CA ALA A 345 -4.36 -8.90 5.08
C ALA A 345 -3.31 -8.44 4.08
N TYR A 346 -3.73 -8.20 2.83
CA TYR A 346 -2.94 -7.43 1.89
C TYR A 346 -3.09 -5.92 2.15
N THR A 347 -2.01 -5.15 2.10
CA THR A 347 -2.03 -3.74 2.57
C THR A 347 -1.60 -2.70 1.56
N THR A 348 -0.66 -3.01 0.67
CA THR A 348 -0.24 -2.13 -0.43
C THR A 348 0.44 -2.98 -1.50
N PHE A 349 0.65 -2.42 -2.69
CA PHE A 349 1.35 -3.14 -3.75
C PHE A 349 2.07 -2.21 -4.72
N ALA A 350 2.97 -2.81 -5.50
CA ALA A 350 3.68 -2.19 -6.59
C ALA A 350 3.72 -3.15 -7.79
N VAL A 351 4.01 -2.65 -8.99
CA VAL A 351 4.15 -3.46 -10.20
C VAL A 351 5.42 -3.05 -10.93
N SER A 352 6.33 -4.01 -11.15
CA SER A 352 7.51 -3.82 -11.98
C SER A 352 7.47 -4.78 -13.16
N GLY A 353 7.44 -4.23 -14.37
CA GLY A 353 7.29 -5.01 -15.59
C GLY A 353 5.97 -5.78 -15.64
N THR A 354 6.06 -7.11 -15.57
CA THR A 354 4.93 -8.04 -15.51
C THR A 354 4.76 -8.69 -14.14
N THR A 355 5.47 -8.21 -13.11
CA THR A 355 5.40 -8.78 -11.75
C THR A 355 4.74 -7.79 -10.79
N MET A 356 3.76 -8.27 -10.04
CA MET A 356 3.13 -7.54 -8.93
C MET A 356 3.76 -7.96 -7.60
N TYR A 357 4.03 -6.99 -6.74
CA TYR A 357 4.53 -7.20 -5.39
C TYR A 357 3.49 -6.69 -4.40
N ALA A 358 2.77 -7.60 -3.74
CA ALA A 358 1.70 -7.27 -2.79
C ALA A 358 2.17 -7.50 -1.36
N ALA A 359 2.20 -6.45 -0.55
CA ALA A 359 2.52 -6.53 0.87
C ALA A 359 1.42 -7.28 1.63
N TRP A 360 1.81 -8.10 2.61
CA TRP A 360 0.91 -8.74 3.54
C TRP A 360 1.39 -8.55 4.99
N GLU A 361 0.44 -8.50 5.92
CA GLU A 361 0.71 -8.42 7.35
C GLU A 361 -0.38 -9.11 8.17
N GLU A 362 0.04 -9.67 9.30
CA GLU A 362 -0.80 -10.06 10.43
C GLU A 362 -1.07 -8.80 11.25
N SER A 363 -2.33 -8.38 11.32
CA SER A 363 -2.70 -7.10 11.93
C SER A 363 -3.86 -7.26 12.89
N ASP A 364 -3.64 -6.81 14.13
CA ASP A 364 -4.67 -6.68 15.16
C ASP A 364 -4.73 -5.21 15.62
N PHE A 365 -5.75 -4.50 15.14
CA PHE A 365 -6.04 -3.09 15.42
C PHE A 365 -4.84 -2.15 15.22
N TYR A 366 -4.00 -1.91 16.23
CA TYR A 366 -2.79 -1.06 16.14
C TYR A 366 -1.47 -1.84 16.02
N LYS A 367 -1.49 -3.17 16.16
CA LYS A 367 -0.30 -4.00 16.17
C LYS A 367 -0.12 -4.74 14.86
N THR A 368 1.13 -4.93 14.50
CA THR A 368 1.57 -5.79 13.41
C THR A 368 2.42 -6.91 13.99
N GLY A 369 2.07 -8.14 13.66
CA GLY A 369 2.84 -9.35 13.94
C GLY A 369 3.73 -9.69 12.76
N LYS A 370 3.49 -10.85 12.13
CA LYS A 370 4.21 -11.28 10.93
C LYS A 370 3.92 -10.37 9.74
N SER A 371 4.91 -10.16 8.88
CA SER A 371 4.75 -9.34 7.69
C SER A 371 5.70 -9.77 6.57
N GLY A 372 5.38 -9.35 5.35
CA GLY A 372 6.15 -9.68 4.17
C GLY A 372 5.50 -9.17 2.89
N PHE A 373 5.80 -9.85 1.79
CA PHE A 373 5.16 -9.61 0.51
C PHE A 373 5.03 -10.88 -0.32
N LEU A 374 4.14 -10.82 -1.31
CA LEU A 374 3.90 -11.83 -2.32
C LEU A 374 4.39 -11.27 -3.66
N SER A 375 5.27 -11.99 -4.33
CA SER A 375 5.60 -11.74 -5.74
C SER A 375 4.63 -12.54 -6.61
N VAL A 376 4.03 -11.92 -7.62
CA VAL A 376 2.99 -12.51 -8.47
C VAL A 376 3.34 -12.28 -9.93
N ASP A 377 3.41 -13.35 -10.71
CA ASP A 377 3.60 -13.33 -12.15
C ASP A 377 2.27 -12.97 -12.84
N LEU A 378 2.09 -11.69 -13.15
CA LEU A 378 0.90 -11.23 -13.86
C LEU A 378 0.91 -11.65 -15.33
N GLU A 379 2.07 -11.99 -15.90
CA GLU A 379 2.13 -12.48 -17.28
C GLU A 379 1.41 -13.82 -17.38
N ALA A 380 1.74 -14.75 -16.48
CA ALA A 380 1.09 -16.05 -16.41
C ALA A 380 -0.43 -15.92 -16.14
N ILE A 381 -0.84 -15.00 -15.27
CA ILE A 381 -2.25 -14.82 -14.89
C ILE A 381 -3.08 -14.16 -16.01
N LEU A 382 -2.56 -13.09 -16.61
CA LEU A 382 -3.36 -12.24 -17.52
C LEU A 382 -3.18 -12.61 -18.99
N TYR A 383 -2.08 -13.27 -19.36
CA TYR A 383 -1.73 -13.56 -20.75
C TYR A 383 -1.46 -15.05 -21.01
N GLY A 384 -1.33 -15.87 -19.97
CA GLY A 384 -0.99 -17.29 -20.07
C GLY A 384 -2.00 -18.16 -20.82
N SER A 385 -3.18 -17.64 -21.14
CA SER A 385 -4.21 -18.32 -21.94
C SER A 385 -4.16 -18.02 -23.45
N VAL A 386 -3.19 -17.22 -23.94
CA VAL A 386 -3.10 -16.82 -25.37
C VAL A 386 -1.99 -17.55 -26.14
N SER A 387 -1.30 -18.51 -25.53
CA SER A 387 -0.27 -19.31 -26.19
C SER A 387 -0.76 -20.73 -26.42
N ASP A 388 -1.55 -20.93 -27.48
CA ASP A 388 -1.55 -22.20 -28.26
C ASP A 388 -2.38 -22.16 -29.56
N THR A 389 -3.00 -21.04 -29.92
CA THR A 389 -3.64 -20.91 -31.23
C THR A 389 -3.30 -19.59 -31.89
N ALA A 390 -2.63 -19.71 -33.05
CA ALA A 390 -2.25 -18.67 -34.01
C ALA A 390 -0.90 -17.95 -33.75
N ARG A 391 0.18 -18.63 -34.13
CA ARG A 391 1.19 -18.02 -35.00
C ARG A 391 0.93 -18.46 -36.43
#